data_AF-A0A842UI80-F1
#
_entry.id   AF-A0A842UI80-F1
#
_cell.length_a   1.000
_cell.length_b   1.000
_cell.length_c   1.000
_cell.angle_alpha   90.00
_cell.angle_beta   90.00
_cell.angle_gamma   90.00
#
_symmetry.space_group_name_H-M   'P 1'
#
loop_
_entity.id
_entity.type
_entity.pdbx_description
1 polymer ?
#
loop_
_entity_poly.entity_id
_entity_poly.type
_entity_poly.pdbx_seq_one_letter_code
_entity_poly.pdbx_strand_id
1 'polypeptide(L)'
;MVAPWKKKSLSNLKEKIKQYPTIGVVDITGVPSNQFQQMRKKLAQDLEFIISRKSLINRALDESKIKGFEKYMQGSVGLVFTREDPFT
;
A
#
# COMPACT_ATOMS: atom_id res chain seq x y z
N MET A 1 13.23 19.82 -7.21
CA MET A 1 11.89 20.25 -6.74
C MET A 1 10.96 19.03 -6.75
N VAL A 2 10.33 18.67 -5.62
CA VAL A 2 9.39 17.54 -5.57
C VAL A 2 8.03 17.98 -6.10
N ALA A 3 7.46 17.26 -7.06
CA ALA A 3 6.20 17.62 -7.68
C ALA A 3 5.05 17.66 -6.65
N PRO A 4 4.12 18.62 -6.74
CA PRO A 4 3.03 18.78 -5.76
C PRO A 4 2.13 17.54 -5.65
N TRP A 5 1.92 16.82 -6.76
CA TRP A 5 1.18 15.56 -6.76
C TRP A 5 1.85 14.45 -5.94
N LYS A 6 3.19 14.43 -5.87
CA LYS A 6 3.94 13.48 -5.04
C LYS A 6 3.75 13.76 -3.56
N LYS A 7 3.83 15.03 -3.16
CA LYS A 7 3.58 15.43 -1.76
C LYS A 7 2.16 15.08 -1.32
N LYS A 8 1.16 15.34 -2.16
CA LYS A 8 -0.24 15.01 -1.86
C LYS A 8 -0.44 13.49 -1.74
N SER A 9 0.13 12.71 -2.65
CA SER A 9 0.07 11.24 -2.60
C SER A 9 0.74 10.70 -1.35
N LEU A 10 1.89 11.26 -0.97
CA LEU A 10 2.61 10.89 0.25
C LEU A 10 1.80 11.19 1.51
N SER A 11 1.21 12.39 1.59
CA SER A 11 0.36 12.80 2.70
C SER A 11 -0.85 11.88 2.85
N ASN A 12 -1.49 11.53 1.74
CA ASN A 12 -2.63 10.61 1.73
C ASN A 12 -2.23 9.21 2.19
N LEU A 13 -1.07 8.71 1.75
CA LEU A 13 -0.52 7.44 2.22
C LEU A 13 -0.28 7.45 3.73
N LYS A 14 0.32 8.53 4.26
CA LYS A 14 0.58 8.69 5.69
C LYS A 14 -0.71 8.73 6.50
N GLU A 15 -1.73 9.42 6.01
CA GLU A 15 -3.01 9.51 6.68
C GLU A 15 -3.66 8.13 6.80
N LYS A 16 -3.59 7.33 5.73
CA LYS A 16 -4.06 5.94 5.74
C LYS A 16 -3.25 5.05 6.66
N ILE A 17 -1.92 5.15 6.62
CA ILE A 17 -1.02 4.45 7.54
C ILE A 17 -1.39 4.75 9.01
N LYS A 18 -1.87 5.96 9.32
CA LYS A 18 -2.33 6.33 10.67
C LYS A 18 -3.75 5.88 10.99
N GLN A 19 -4.65 5.87 10.01
CA GLN A 19 -6.07 5.56 10.20
C GLN A 19 -6.35 4.05 10.27
N TYR A 20 -5.50 3.22 9.67
CA TYR A 20 -5.68 1.78 9.63
C TYR A 20 -4.69 1.08 10.58
N PRO A 21 -5.16 0.23 11.50
CA PRO A 21 -4.30 -0.49 12.45
C PRO A 21 -3.44 -1.55 11.76
N THR A 22 -3.91 -2.12 10.66
CA THR A 22 -3.24 -3.20 9.94
C THR A 22 -2.88 -2.76 8.53
N ILE A 23 -1.60 -2.94 8.16
CA ILE A 23 -1.06 -2.61 6.85
C ILE A 23 -0.37 -3.85 6.27
N GLY A 24 -0.88 -4.31 5.12
CA GLY A 24 -0.28 -5.37 4.32
C GLY A 24 0.51 -4.82 3.14
N VAL A 25 1.65 -5.44 2.86
CA VAL A 25 2.41 -5.20 1.62
C VAL A 25 2.25 -6.44 0.75
N VAL A 26 1.82 -6.24 -0.49
CA VAL A 26 1.63 -7.32 -1.46
C VAL A 26 2.41 -7.02 -2.73
N ASP A 27 3.17 -8.00 -3.20
CA ASP A 27 3.78 -7.95 -4.53
C ASP A 27 2.74 -8.39 -5.56
N ILE A 28 2.42 -7.52 -6.50
CA ILE A 28 1.50 -7.81 -7.61
C ILE A 28 2.25 -8.00 -8.93
N THR A 29 3.57 -8.07 -8.89
CA THR A 29 4.41 -8.36 -10.04
C THR A 29 4.07 -9.75 -10.57
N GLY A 30 3.63 -9.84 -11.82
CA GLY A 30 3.24 -11.10 -12.44
C GLY A 30 1.79 -11.55 -12.14
N VAL A 31 1.02 -10.80 -11.35
CA VAL A 31 -0.40 -11.10 -11.14
C VAL A 31 -1.21 -10.63 -12.36
N PRO A 32 -1.93 -11.52 -13.06
CA PRO A 32 -2.75 -11.12 -14.19
C PRO A 32 -3.92 -10.22 -13.76
N SER A 33 -4.28 -9.27 -14.63
CA SER A 33 -5.33 -8.28 -14.37
C SER A 33 -6.64 -8.87 -13.86
N ASN A 34 -7.02 -10.06 -14.33
CA ASN A 34 -8.25 -10.75 -13.93
C ASN A 34 -8.22 -11.29 -12.49
N GLN A 35 -7.07 -11.82 -12.03
CA GLN A 35 -6.92 -12.24 -10.62
C GLN A 35 -6.90 -11.02 -9.72
N PHE A 36 -6.18 -9.98 -10.11
CA PHE A 36 -6.13 -8.74 -9.36
C PHE A 36 -7.52 -8.11 -9.17
N GLN A 37 -8.32 -8.05 -10.24
CA GLN A 37 -9.69 -7.53 -10.16
C GLN A 37 -10.59 -8.37 -9.25
N GLN A 38 -10.47 -9.70 -9.30
CA GLN A 38 -11.24 -10.58 -8.41
C GLN A 38 -10.85 -10.39 -6.94
N MET A 39 -9.54 -10.30 -6.66
CA MET A 39 -9.05 -9.98 -5.32
C MET A 39 -9.61 -8.64 -4.87
N ARG A 40 -9.47 -7.58 -5.69
CA ARG A 40 -9.97 -6.25 -5.36
C ARG A 40 -11.47 -6.25 -5.09
N LYS A 41 -12.28 -6.99 -5.85
CA LYS A 41 -13.73 -7.08 -5.62
C LYS A 41 -14.09 -7.76 -4.29
N LYS A 42 -13.43 -8.86 -3.97
CA LYS A 42 -13.65 -9.59 -2.70
C LYS A 42 -13.21 -8.76 -1.49
N LEU A 43 -12.14 -8.01 -1.67
CA LEU A 43 -11.48 -7.27 -0.61
C LEU A 43 -12.07 -5.86 -0.41
N ALA A 44 -12.75 -5.28 -1.41
CA ALA A 44 -13.24 -3.90 -1.38
C ALA A 44 -14.29 -3.57 -0.30
N GLN A 45 -14.90 -4.55 0.36
CA GLN A 45 -15.87 -4.27 1.43
C GLN A 45 -15.18 -3.76 2.70
N ASP A 46 -14.05 -4.35 3.08
CA ASP A 46 -13.45 -4.16 4.41
C ASP A 46 -11.99 -3.69 4.38
N LEU A 47 -11.38 -3.60 3.20
CA LEU A 47 -10.05 -3.00 3.03
C LEU A 47 -9.92 -2.03 1.86
N GLU A 48 -8.92 -1.17 2.02
CA GLU A 48 -8.51 -0.22 1.02
C GLU A 48 -7.22 -0.68 0.34
N PHE A 49 -7.28 -0.86 -0.98
CA PHE A 49 -6.15 -1.31 -1.78
C PHE A 49 -5.56 -0.16 -2.60
N ILE A 50 -4.26 0.12 -2.43
CA ILE A 50 -3.53 1.16 -3.17
C ILE A 50 -2.32 0.55 -3.86
N ILE A 51 -2.33 0.60 -5.19
CA ILE A 51 -1.12 0.32 -5.97
C ILE A 51 -0.33 1.61 -6.10
N SER A 52 0.96 1.56 -5.81
CA SER A 52 1.84 2.71 -6.02
C SER A 52 3.24 2.27 -6.38
N ARG A 53 4.02 3.19 -6.95
CA ARG A 53 5.43 2.89 -7.26
C ARG A 53 6.19 2.68 -5.96
N LYS A 54 7.09 1.68 -5.94
CA LYS A 54 7.95 1.39 -4.78
C LYS A 54 8.67 2.61 -4.21
N SER A 55 9.13 3.53 -5.06
CA SER A 55 9.85 4.73 -4.64
C SER A 55 8.97 5.72 -3.87
N LEU A 56 7.66 5.74 -4.15
CA LEU A 56 6.69 6.56 -3.43
C LEU A 56 6.34 5.91 -2.09
N ILE A 57 6.17 4.60 -2.08
CA ILE A 57 5.84 3.85 -0.86
C ILE A 57 7.03 3.86 0.11
N ASN A 58 8.25 3.56 -0.33
CA ASN A 58 9.45 3.64 0.51
C ASN A 58 9.59 5.02 1.17
N ARG A 59 9.32 6.09 0.42
CA ARG A 59 9.38 7.43 0.97
C ARG A 59 8.27 7.70 2.00
N ALA A 60 7.08 7.15 1.81
CA ALA A 60 6.00 7.30 2.77
C ALA A 60 6.28 6.53 4.06
N LEU A 61 6.88 5.35 3.95
CA LEU A 61 7.28 4.51 5.08
C LEU A 61 8.43 5.14 5.86
N ASP A 62 9.47 5.63 5.17
CA ASP A 62 10.61 6.34 5.77
C ASP A 62 10.14 7.56 6.57
N GLU A 63 9.29 8.40 5.96
CA GLU A 63 8.73 9.55 6.67
C GLU A 63 7.70 9.19 7.75
N SER A 64 7.15 7.97 7.72
CA SER A 64 6.29 7.41 8.78
C SER A 64 7.09 6.67 9.85
N LYS A 65 8.43 6.63 9.74
CA LYS A 65 9.35 5.86 10.60
C LYS A 65 9.08 4.36 10.64
N ILE A 66 8.40 3.82 9.63
CA ILE A 66 8.11 2.40 9.50
C ILE A 66 9.25 1.75 8.71
N LYS A 67 10.03 0.89 9.37
CA LYS A 67 11.17 0.18 8.77
C LYS A 67 10.87 -1.31 8.65
N GLY A 68 11.51 -1.98 7.71
CA GLY A 68 11.43 -3.44 7.52
C GLY A 68 10.69 -3.90 6.26
N PHE A 69 9.88 -3.04 5.64
CA PHE A 69 9.15 -3.38 4.42
C PHE A 69 9.97 -3.24 3.13
N GLU A 70 11.12 -2.57 3.19
CA GLU A 70 11.99 -2.32 2.03
C GLU A 70 12.42 -3.61 1.31
N LYS A 71 12.59 -4.70 2.07
CA LYS A 71 12.98 -6.02 1.55
C LYS A 71 11.87 -6.69 0.73
N TYR A 72 10.62 -6.33 0.99
CA TYR A 72 9.43 -6.85 0.30
C TYR A 72 8.97 -5.92 -0.85
N MET A 73 9.66 -4.79 -1.07
CA MET A 73 9.29 -3.80 -2.07
C MET A 73 9.95 -4.07 -3.44
N GLN A 74 9.78 -5.29 -3.96
CA GLN A 74 10.29 -5.69 -5.26
C GLN A 74 9.21 -5.49 -6.34
N GLY A 75 9.60 -4.98 -7.51
CA GLY A 75 8.69 -4.76 -8.64
C GLY A 75 7.52 -3.76 -8.39
N SER A 76 6.32 -4.20 -8.74
CA SER A 76 5.05 -3.48 -8.57
C SER A 76 4.40 -3.90 -7.26
N VAL A 77 4.38 -2.99 -6.29
CA VAL A 77 3.94 -3.26 -4.93
C VAL A 77 2.57 -2.61 -4.68
N GLY A 78 1.66 -3.37 -4.12
CA GLY A 78 0.39 -2.91 -3.57
C GLY A 78 0.48 -2.76 -2.05
N LEU A 79 -0.18 -1.72 -1.53
CA LEU A 79 -0.49 -1.60 -0.12
C LEU A 79 -1.96 -1.97 0.11
N VAL A 80 -2.16 -2.76 1.13
CA VAL A 80 -3.46 -3.16 1.64
C VAL A 80 -3.62 -2.51 3.02
N PHE A 81 -4.68 -1.76 3.21
CA PHE A 81 -5.03 -1.16 4.48
C PHE A 81 -6.32 -1.78 4.97
N THR A 82 -6.30 -2.46 6.10
CA THR A 82 -7.49 -3.10 6.67
C THR A 82 -7.66 -2.67 8.12
N ARG A 83 -8.92 -2.63 8.58
CA ARG A 83 -9.26 -2.49 10.01
C ARG A 83 -9.48 -3.84 10.68
N GLU A 84 -9.65 -4.89 9.90
CA GLU A 84 -9.77 -6.25 10.41
C GLU A 84 -8.40 -6.82 10.78
N ASP A 85 -8.42 -7.70 11.78
CA ASP A 85 -7.23 -8.44 12.18
C ASP A 85 -6.99 -9.59 11.18
N PRO A 86 -5.81 -9.68 10.55
CA PRO A 86 -5.54 -10.67 9.51
C PRO A 86 -5.21 -12.07 10.06
N PHE A 87 -5.24 -12.27 11.38
CA PHE A 87 -4.87 -13.52 12.05
C PHE A 87 -5.95 -14.10 12.97
N THR A 88 -7.17 -13.56 12.96
CA THR A 88 -8.31 -14.07 13.76
C THR A 88 -9.27 -14.92 12.92
#